data_AF-A0A645JNF0-F1
#
_entry.id   AF-A0A645JNF0-F1
#
_cell.length_a   1.000
_cell.length_b   1.000
_cell.length_c   1.000
_cell.angle_alpha   90.00
_cell.angle_beta   90.00
_cell.angle_gamma   90.00
#
_symmetry.space_group_name_H-M   'P 1'
#
loop_
_entity.id
_entity.type
_entity.pdbx_description
1 polymer ?
#
loop_
_entity_poly.entity_id
_entity_poly.type
_entity_poly.pdbx_seq_one_letter_code
_entity_poly.pdbx_strand_id
1 'polypeptide(L)' 'MQSGGAAAPLGVQGSHVVCSAAIQGKYIRQLDTALDDGSPETGSLRAGSSVNGTLTAVSAANPLDDSTPYVVCMGI' A
#
# COMPACT_ATOMS: atom_id res chain seq x y z
N MET A 1 9.89 -0.67 -11.21
CA MET A 1 8.64 -0.17 -11.83
C MET A 1 7.88 -1.38 -12.36
N GLN A 2 6.66 -1.61 -11.87
CA GLN A 2 5.76 -2.67 -12.38
C GLN A 2 4.58 -2.01 -13.10
N SER A 3 3.92 -2.71 -14.03
CA SER A 3 2.69 -2.21 -14.67
C SER A 3 1.52 -2.21 -13.67
N GLY A 4 0.67 -1.19 -13.70
CA GLY A 4 -0.52 -1.12 -12.85
C GLY A 4 -1.67 -2.02 -13.31
N GLY A 5 -2.78 -1.98 -12.57
CA GLY A 5 -4.00 -2.74 -12.86
C GLY A 5 -4.23 -3.93 -11.91
N ALA A 6 -5.12 -4.86 -12.28
CA ALA A 6 -5.52 -5.96 -11.39
C ALA A 6 -4.38 -6.91 -10.97
N ALA A 7 -3.32 -7.01 -11.78
CA ALA A 7 -2.13 -7.80 -11.48
C ALA A 7 -1.04 -7.00 -10.74
N ALA A 8 -1.26 -5.70 -10.51
CA ALA A 8 -0.34 -4.88 -9.75
C ALA A 8 -0.30 -5.31 -8.28
N PRO A 9 0.82 -5.07 -7.58
CA PRO A 9 0.87 -5.16 -6.13
C PRO A 9 -0.30 -4.39 -5.50
N LEU A 10 -1.07 -5.04 -4.63
CA LEU A 10 -2.23 -4.45 -3.94
C LEU A 10 -3.38 -3.99 -4.87
N GLY A 11 -3.34 -4.35 -6.16
CA GLY A 11 -4.35 -3.97 -7.14
C GLY A 11 -4.40 -2.46 -7.42
N VAL A 12 -3.31 -1.73 -7.18
CA VAL A 12 -3.25 -0.29 -7.48
C VAL A 12 -3.36 -0.04 -8.99
N GLN A 13 -4.15 0.97 -9.35
CA GLN A 13 -4.34 1.38 -10.74
C GLN A 13 -3.24 2.37 -11.14
N GLY A 14 -2.83 2.37 -12.40
CA GLY A 14 -1.81 3.30 -12.90
C GLY A 14 -1.05 2.73 -14.10
N SER A 15 -0.31 3.59 -14.78
CA SER A 15 0.63 3.19 -15.83
C SER A 15 1.91 2.59 -15.22
N HIS A 16 2.34 3.12 -14.08
CA HIS A 16 3.51 2.68 -13.35
C HIS A 16 3.22 2.52 -11.87
N VAL A 17 3.72 1.45 -11.28
CA VAL A 17 3.61 1.18 -9.85
C VAL A 17 4.98 1.22 -9.21
N VAL A 18 5.05 2.03 -8.14
CA VAL A 18 6.22 2.16 -7.28
C VAL A 18 5.84 1.64 -5.90
N CYS A 19 6.58 0.64 -5.42
CA CYS A 19 6.38 0.07 -4.09
C CYS A 19 7.62 0.30 -3.22
N SER A 20 7.40 0.68 -1.97
CA SER A 20 8.42 0.79 -0.92
C SER A 20 8.07 -0.14 0.22
N ALA A 21 9.06 -0.87 0.74
CA ALA A 21 8.90 -1.81 1.84
C ALA A 21 9.45 -1.24 3.16
N ALA A 22 9.13 -1.91 4.26
CA ALA A 22 9.62 -1.60 5.61
C ALA A 22 9.23 -0.21 6.14
N ILE A 23 8.04 0.28 5.76
CA ILE A 23 7.49 1.54 6.27
C ILE A 23 6.53 1.24 7.43
N GLN A 24 6.71 1.86 8.60
CA GLN A 24 5.80 1.66 9.73
C GLN A 24 4.40 2.19 9.39
N GLY A 25 3.35 1.53 9.90
CA GLY A 25 1.96 1.90 9.63
C GLY A 25 1.64 3.37 9.93
N LYS A 26 2.21 3.94 11.00
CA LYS A 26 2.02 5.38 11.32
C LYS A 26 2.46 6.32 10.20
N TYR A 27 3.56 5.98 9.52
CA TYR A 27 4.08 6.78 8.41
C TYR A 27 3.28 6.54 7.13
N ILE A 28 2.74 5.33 6.94
CA ILE A 28 1.83 5.06 5.83
C ILE A 28 0.59 5.94 5.93
N ARG A 29 -0.05 6.05 7.10
CA ARG A 29 -1.20 6.95 7.28
C ARG A 29 -0.86 8.40 6.94
N GLN A 30 0.32 8.87 7.35
CA GLN A 30 0.78 10.24 7.05
C GLN A 30 1.06 10.44 5.56
N LEU A 31 1.73 9.48 4.92
CA LEU A 31 2.03 9.51 3.49
C LEU A 31 0.75 9.50 2.66
N ASP A 32 -0.18 8.62 3.02
CA ASP A 32 -1.47 8.48 2.36
C ASP A 32 -2.30 9.76 2.48
N THR A 33 -2.42 10.31 3.69
CA THR A 33 -3.11 11.59 3.93
C THR A 33 -2.50 12.75 3.12
N ALA A 34 -1.18 12.72 2.88
CA ALA A 34 -0.49 13.78 2.15
C ALA A 34 -0.55 13.63 0.62
N LEU A 35 -0.78 12.41 0.10
CA LEU A 35 -0.59 12.08 -1.31
C LEU A 35 -1.82 11.52 -2.01
N ASP A 36 -2.82 11.02 -1.28
CA ASP A 36 -3.98 10.32 -1.84
C ASP A 36 -5.31 10.69 -1.14
N ASP A 37 -5.92 9.78 -0.36
CA ASP A 37 -7.28 9.93 0.18
C ASP A 37 -7.38 9.80 1.71
N GLY A 38 -6.26 9.54 2.40
CA GLY A 38 -6.21 9.28 3.84
C GLY A 38 -6.56 7.85 4.24
N SER A 39 -6.81 6.95 3.28
CA SER A 39 -7.19 5.56 3.47
C SER A 39 -6.19 4.60 2.79
N PRO A 40 -5.35 3.90 3.58
CA PRO A 40 -4.35 2.94 3.05
C PRO A 40 -4.96 1.67 2.43
N GLU A 41 -6.29 1.55 2.44
CA GLU A 41 -7.05 0.44 1.86
C GLU A 41 -7.44 0.70 0.39
N THR A 42 -7.56 1.97 -0.01
CA THR A 42 -8.21 2.40 -1.25
C THR A 42 -7.33 3.32 -2.06
N GLY A 43 -7.89 3.98 -3.07
CA GLY A 43 -7.16 4.99 -3.83
C GLY A 43 -6.01 4.46 -4.68
N SER A 44 -5.12 5.40 -5.00
CA SER A 44 -3.91 5.24 -5.81
C SER A 44 -2.70 4.82 -4.98
N LEU A 45 -2.73 5.04 -3.66
CA LEU A 45 -1.72 4.64 -2.69
C LEU A 45 -2.34 3.61 -1.74
N ARG A 46 -1.82 2.38 -1.75
CA ARG A 46 -2.32 1.29 -0.90
C ARG A 46 -1.20 0.68 -0.10
N ALA A 47 -1.53 0.15 1.07
CA ALA A 47 -0.61 -0.58 1.90
C ALA A 47 -0.98 -2.07 2.01
N GLY A 48 0.02 -2.88 2.30
CA GLY A 48 -0.17 -4.30 2.58
C GLY A 48 1.01 -4.90 3.33
N SER A 49 0.72 -5.94 4.12
CA SER A 49 1.71 -6.69 4.86
C SER A 49 2.35 -7.72 3.93
N SER A 50 3.68 -7.84 3.99
CA SER A 50 4.41 -8.91 3.27
C SER A 50 4.83 -9.99 4.25
N VAL A 51 4.34 -11.21 4.07
CA VAL A 51 4.70 -12.37 4.88
C VAL A 51 5.15 -13.49 3.95
N ASN A 52 6.39 -13.94 4.09
CA ASN A 52 6.99 -14.99 3.25
C ASN A 52 6.85 -14.74 1.73
N GLY A 53 6.93 -13.47 1.31
CA GLY A 53 6.78 -13.06 -0.10
C GLY A 53 5.33 -12.90 -0.58
N THR A 54 4.34 -13.28 0.23
CA THR A 54 2.92 -13.02 -0.05
C THR A 54 2.57 -11.62 0.44
N LEU A 55 2.04 -10.80 -0.47
CA LEU A 55 1.58 -9.45 -0.16
C LEU A 55 0.06 -9.46 0.05
N THR A 56 -0.37 -9.05 1.24
CA THR A 56 -1.78 -8.98 1.64
C THR A 56 -2.18 -7.54 1.90
N ALA A 57 -3.19 -7.04 1.20
CA ALA A 57 -3.65 -5.67 1.36
C ALA A 57 -4.19 -5.40 2.77
N VAL A 58 -4.01 -4.16 3.22
CA VAL A 58 -4.73 -3.62 4.36
C VAL A 58 -6.21 -3.56 3.99
N SER A 59 -7.06 -3.90 4.95
CA SER A 59 -8.51 -3.85 4.82
C SER A 59 -9.16 -3.75 6.19
N ALA A 60 -10.46 -3.51 6.26
CA ALA A 60 -11.22 -3.63 7.49
C ALA A 60 -11.01 -4.97 8.25
N ALA A 61 -10.75 -6.08 7.55
CA ALA A 61 -10.48 -7.40 8.15
C ALA A 61 -9.01 -7.60 8.55
N ASN A 62 -8.10 -6.78 8.01
CA ASN A 62 -6.66 -6.78 8.27
C ASN A 62 -6.19 -5.32 8.45
N PRO A 63 -6.56 -4.68 9.57
CA PRO A 63 -6.31 -3.26 9.74
C PRO A 63 -4.81 -2.96 9.84
N LEU A 64 -4.43 -1.76 9.42
CA LEU A 64 -3.06 -1.27 9.54
C LEU A 64 -2.72 -1.03 11.01
N ASP A 65 -1.65 -1.66 11.49
CA ASP A 65 -1.04 -1.41 12.80
C ASP A 65 0.11 -0.39 12.67
N ASP A 66 0.03 0.68 13.46
CA ASP A 66 0.98 1.78 13.42
C ASP A 66 2.42 1.39 13.79
N SER A 67 2.62 0.29 14.52
CA SER A 67 3.93 -0.20 14.98
C SER A 67 4.51 -1.30 14.09
N THR A 68 3.75 -1.78 13.12
CA THR A 68 4.17 -2.87 12.22
C THR A 68 4.73 -2.28 10.91
N PRO A 69 5.80 -2.86 10.33
CA PRO A 69 6.28 -2.49 9.00
C PRO A 69 5.44 -3.12 7.89
N TYR A 70 5.10 -2.32 6.87
CA TYR A 70 4.32 -2.73 5.70
C TYR A 70 5.03 -2.35 4.41
N VAL A 71 4.48 -2.85 3.30
CA VAL A 71 4.76 -2.38 1.95
C VAL A 71 3.68 -1.38 1.56
N VAL A 72 4.09 -0.26 0.98
CA VAL A 72 3.20 0.74 0.39
C VAL A 72 3.46 0.79 -1.11
N CYS A 73 2.40 0.79 -1.92
CA CYS A 73 2.48 0.88 -3.36
C CYS A 73 1.62 2.05 -3.85
N MET A 74 2.18 2.85 -4.75
CA MET A 74 1.46 3.93 -5.42
C MET A 74 1.47 3.70 -6.93
N GLY A 75 0.30 3.84 -7.54
CA GLY A 75 0.16 3.86 -8.99
C GLY A 75 0.10 5.29 -9.52
N ILE A 76 0.87 5.58 -10.58
CA ILE A 76 0.90 6.85 -11.31
C ILE A 76 0.53 6.67 -12.78
#